data_AF-A0A828TUI0-F1
#
_entry.id   AF-A0A828TUI0-F1
#
_cell.length_a   1.000
_cell.length_b   1.000
_cell.length_c   1.000
_cell.angle_alpha   90.00
_cell.angle_beta   90.00
_cell.angle_gamma   90.00
#
_symmetry.space_group_name_H-M   'P 1'
#
loop_
_entity.id
_entity.type
_entity.pdbx_description
1 polymer ?
#
loop_
_entity_poly.entity_id
_entity_poly.type
_entity_poly.pdbx_seq_one_letter_code
_entity_poly.pdbx_strand_id
1 'polypeptide(L)'
;MAYDLGSMSKDDVIDLFNKLGVFQAAILMFAYMYQAQSDLSIAKFADMNEASKESTTAQKMANLVDAKIADVQSSSDKNAKAQLPDEVISYINDPRNDITISGIDNINAQLGAGDLQTVKAAISAKANNLTTTVNNSQLEIQQMSNTLNLLTSARSDMQSLQYRTISGISLGK
;
A
#
# COMPACT_ATOMS: atom_id res chain seq x y z
N MET A 1 -18.30 1.57 28.34
CA MET A 1 -19.17 1.89 27.21
C MET A 1 -18.29 2.46 26.11
N ALA A 2 -18.20 1.78 24.97
CA ALA A 2 -17.66 2.40 23.77
C ALA A 2 -18.80 3.24 23.18
N TYR A 3 -18.59 4.54 23.05
CA TYR A 3 -19.48 5.35 22.23
C TYR A 3 -19.29 4.91 20.77
N ASP A 4 -20.18 5.30 19.87
CA ASP A 4 -19.98 5.14 18.42
C ASP A 4 -20.19 6.50 17.76
N LEU A 5 -19.17 7.36 17.82
CA LEU A 5 -19.22 8.71 17.28
C LEU A 5 -19.50 8.73 15.77
N GLY A 6 -19.21 7.65 15.05
CA GLY A 6 -19.43 7.56 13.60
C GLY A 6 -20.90 7.45 13.20
N SER A 7 -21.76 6.98 14.10
CA SER A 7 -23.21 6.82 13.86
C SER A 7 -24.08 7.87 14.54
N MET A 8 -23.49 8.75 15.35
CA MET A 8 -24.19 9.81 16.07
C MET A 8 -24.44 11.04 15.19
N SER A 9 -25.53 11.77 15.44
CA SER A 9 -25.73 13.08 14.82
C SER A 9 -24.73 14.09 15.37
N LYS A 10 -24.50 15.17 14.62
CA LYS A 10 -23.61 16.27 15.05
C LYS A 10 -24.00 16.79 16.43
N ASP A 11 -25.31 17.00 16.66
CA ASP A 11 -25.80 17.57 17.92
C ASP A 11 -25.60 16.59 19.08
N ASP A 12 -25.82 15.29 18.85
CA ASP A 12 -25.58 14.26 19.87
C ASP A 12 -24.10 14.15 20.26
N VAL A 13 -23.17 14.32 19.30
CA VAL A 13 -21.73 14.32 19.57
C VAL A 13 -21.34 15.52 20.45
N ILE A 14 -21.85 16.71 20.12
CA ILE A 14 -21.61 17.92 20.92
C ILE A 14 -22.15 17.74 22.34
N ASP A 15 -23.37 17.22 22.46
CA ASP A 15 -24.04 17.01 23.74
C ASP A 15 -23.33 15.96 24.61
N LEU A 16 -22.83 14.89 23.99
CA LEU A 16 -21.98 13.89 24.64
C LEU A 16 -20.68 14.51 25.16
N PHE A 17 -20.00 15.32 24.35
CA PHE A 17 -18.73 15.93 24.73
C PHE A 17 -18.88 16.93 25.88
N ASN A 18 -19.98 17.69 25.89
CA ASN A 18 -20.35 18.57 26.99
C ASN A 18 -20.62 17.78 28.29
N LYS A 19 -21.24 16.59 28.20
CA LYS A 19 -21.51 15.71 29.35
C LYS A 19 -20.26 15.03 29.91
N LEU A 20 -19.32 14.62 29.07
CA LEU A 20 -18.10 13.91 29.46
C LEU A 20 -17.08 14.84 30.15
N GLY A 21 -17.16 16.14 29.91
CA GLY A 21 -16.14 17.09 30.35
C GLY A 21 -14.85 16.99 29.54
N VAL A 22 -14.04 18.06 29.57
CA VAL A 22 -12.94 18.29 28.63
C VAL A 22 -11.91 17.15 28.56
N PHE A 23 -11.56 16.53 29.70
CA PHE A 23 -10.55 15.48 29.75
C PHE A 23 -11.03 14.15 29.16
N GLN A 24 -12.24 13.70 29.52
CA GLN A 24 -12.78 12.45 28.97
C GLN A 24 -13.16 12.61 27.50
N ALA A 25 -13.66 13.78 27.10
CA ALA A 25 -13.90 14.10 25.69
C ALA A 25 -12.60 14.04 24.86
N ALA A 26 -11.49 14.59 25.37
CA ALA A 26 -10.20 14.52 24.69
C ALA A 26 -9.64 13.09 24.59
N ILE A 27 -9.72 12.31 25.68
CA ILE A 27 -9.29 10.90 25.67
C ILE A 27 -10.13 10.08 24.68
N LEU A 28 -11.44 10.35 24.62
CA LEU A 28 -12.34 9.71 23.66
C LEU A 28 -11.92 10.04 22.23
N MET A 29 -11.69 11.32 21.89
CA MET A 29 -11.19 11.71 20.57
C MET A 29 -9.89 11.01 20.19
N PHE A 30 -8.91 10.97 21.08
CA PHE A 30 -7.64 10.29 20.80
C PHE A 30 -7.82 8.79 20.56
N ALA A 31 -8.74 8.14 21.26
CA ALA A 31 -9.04 6.73 21.01
C ALA A 31 -9.61 6.51 19.60
N TYR A 32 -10.52 7.37 19.12
CA TYR A 32 -11.04 7.29 17.75
C TYR A 32 -9.99 7.59 16.69
N MET A 33 -9.20 8.64 16.89
CA MET A 33 -8.13 8.99 15.96
C MET A 33 -7.11 7.86 15.86
N TYR A 34 -6.76 7.25 16.99
CA TYR A 34 -5.87 6.08 17.03
C TYR A 34 -6.47 4.91 16.26
N GLN A 35 -7.74 4.57 16.50
CA GLN A 35 -8.41 3.47 15.81
C GLN A 35 -8.46 3.71 14.29
N ALA A 36 -8.91 4.88 13.85
CA ALA A 36 -9.00 5.22 12.43
C ALA A 36 -7.63 5.19 11.75
N GLN A 37 -6.57 5.70 12.39
CA GLN A 37 -5.21 5.62 11.86
C GLN A 37 -4.66 4.20 11.82
N SER A 38 -4.97 3.38 12.84
CA SER A 38 -4.58 1.97 12.86
C SER A 38 -5.23 1.20 11.71
N ASP A 39 -6.53 1.38 11.48
CA ASP A 39 -7.25 0.70 10.41
C ASP A 39 -6.73 1.09 9.03
N LEU A 40 -6.48 2.39 8.82
CA LEU A 40 -5.84 2.87 7.60
C LEU A 40 -4.42 2.29 7.42
N SER A 41 -3.66 2.14 8.52
CA SER A 41 -2.28 1.62 8.46
C SER A 41 -2.27 0.15 8.04
N ILE A 42 -3.23 -0.63 8.54
CA ILE A 42 -3.39 -2.04 8.19
C ILE A 42 -3.75 -2.18 6.71
N ALA A 43 -4.71 -1.39 6.23
CA ALA A 43 -5.09 -1.38 4.81
C ALA A 43 -3.88 -1.04 3.92
N LYS A 44 -3.14 0.02 4.25
CA LYS A 44 -1.96 0.42 3.48
C LYS A 44 -0.85 -0.63 3.50
N PHE A 45 -0.67 -1.34 4.62
CA PHE A 45 0.27 -2.45 4.70
C PHE A 45 -0.16 -3.63 3.81
N ALA A 46 -1.46 -3.92 3.74
CA ALA A 46 -1.98 -4.95 2.85
C ALA A 46 -1.71 -4.61 1.38
N ASP A 47 -2.02 -3.38 0.95
CA ASP A 47 -1.75 -2.88 -0.41
C ASP A 47 -0.26 -2.96 -0.75
N MET A 48 0.61 -2.54 0.18
CA MET A 48 2.06 -2.61 0.00
C MET A 48 2.53 -4.06 -0.22
N ASN A 49 2.03 -5.00 0.58
CA ASN A 49 2.41 -6.40 0.50
C ASN A 49 1.93 -7.05 -0.81
N GLU A 50 0.71 -6.71 -1.25
CA GLU A 50 0.18 -7.15 -2.54
C GLU A 50 1.03 -6.62 -3.70
N ALA A 51 1.26 -5.30 -3.75
CA ALA A 51 2.10 -4.68 -4.77
C ALA A 51 3.53 -5.23 -4.79
N SER A 52 4.09 -5.57 -3.63
CA SER A 52 5.43 -6.17 -3.52
C SER A 52 5.49 -7.58 -4.16
N LYS A 53 4.48 -8.41 -3.91
CA LYS A 53 4.36 -9.74 -4.53
C LYS A 53 4.16 -9.64 -6.03
N GLU A 54 3.30 -8.72 -6.47
CA GLU A 54 3.08 -8.47 -7.90
C GLU A 54 4.36 -7.96 -8.57
N SER A 55 5.11 -7.05 -7.93
CA SER A 55 6.37 -6.52 -8.46
C SER A 55 7.39 -7.64 -8.66
N THR A 56 7.54 -8.51 -7.67
CA THR A 56 8.42 -9.69 -7.74
C THR A 56 8.02 -10.62 -8.89
N THR A 57 6.71 -10.84 -9.06
CA THR A 57 6.17 -11.66 -10.15
C THR A 57 6.44 -11.03 -11.51
N ALA A 58 6.16 -9.74 -11.68
CA ALA A 58 6.45 -9.00 -12.90
C ALA A 58 7.95 -9.06 -13.25
N GLN A 59 8.82 -8.89 -12.25
CA GLN A 59 10.27 -8.97 -12.45
C GLN A 59 10.70 -10.38 -12.89
N LYS A 60 10.12 -11.44 -12.31
CA LYS A 60 10.34 -12.82 -12.77
C LYS A 60 9.94 -12.97 -14.24
N MET A 61 8.77 -12.47 -14.64
CA MET A 61 8.30 -12.53 -16.03
C MET A 61 9.22 -11.76 -16.98
N ALA A 62 9.68 -10.57 -16.61
CA ALA A 62 10.64 -9.80 -17.40
C ALA A 62 11.98 -10.56 -17.59
N ASN A 63 12.46 -11.23 -16.54
CA ASN A 63 13.70 -12.02 -16.61
C ASN A 63 13.56 -13.24 -17.53
N LEU A 64 12.39 -13.87 -17.58
CA LEU A 64 12.10 -14.98 -18.50
C LEU A 64 12.12 -14.52 -19.96
N VAL A 65 11.59 -13.33 -20.24
CA VAL A 65 11.70 -12.72 -21.58
C VAL A 65 13.14 -12.38 -21.90
N ASP A 66 13.91 -11.89 -20.92
CA ASP A 66 15.34 -11.58 -21.09
C ASP A 66 16.16 -12.81 -21.49
N ALA A 67 15.87 -13.97 -20.88
CA ALA A 67 16.46 -15.23 -21.28
C ALA A 67 16.17 -15.58 -22.75
N LYS A 68 14.94 -15.32 -23.24
CA LYS A 68 14.59 -15.52 -24.65
C LYS A 68 15.27 -14.53 -25.59
N ILE A 69 15.47 -13.29 -25.14
CA ILE A 69 16.28 -12.32 -25.89
C ILE A 69 17.71 -12.84 -26.04
N ALA A 70 18.31 -13.34 -24.95
CA ALA A 70 19.66 -13.90 -24.97
C ALA A 70 19.77 -15.14 -25.87
N ASP A 71 18.80 -16.06 -25.83
CA ASP A 71 18.71 -17.22 -26.72
C ASP A 71 18.73 -16.78 -28.20
N VAL A 72 17.90 -15.79 -28.55
CA VAL A 72 17.81 -15.27 -29.93
C VAL A 72 19.10 -14.55 -30.34
N GLN A 73 19.66 -13.72 -29.47
CA GLN A 73 20.84 -12.91 -29.78
C GLN A 73 22.14 -13.71 -29.85
N SER A 74 22.23 -14.84 -29.12
CA SER A 74 23.38 -15.74 -29.17
C SER A 74 23.37 -16.69 -30.37
N SER A 75 22.25 -16.78 -31.08
CA SER A 75 22.13 -17.58 -32.30
C SER A 75 23.01 -17.02 -33.42
N SER A 76 23.60 -17.92 -34.21
CA SER A 76 24.31 -17.56 -35.46
C SER A 76 23.36 -17.15 -36.59
N ASP A 77 22.06 -17.41 -36.44
CA ASP A 77 21.03 -17.01 -37.40
C ASP A 77 20.54 -15.58 -37.12
N LYS A 78 20.72 -14.69 -38.10
CA LYS A 78 20.26 -13.29 -38.02
C LYS A 78 18.73 -13.14 -37.96
N ASN A 79 18.00 -14.19 -38.34
CA ASN A 79 16.54 -14.25 -38.30
C ASN A 79 16.02 -15.14 -37.16
N ALA A 80 16.86 -15.47 -36.18
CA ALA A 80 16.44 -16.25 -35.03
C ALA A 80 15.23 -15.60 -34.35
N LYS A 81 14.27 -16.44 -33.96
CA LYS A 81 13.07 -16.04 -33.23
C LYS A 81 12.82 -17.03 -32.10
N ALA A 82 12.18 -16.56 -31.05
CA ALA A 82 11.77 -17.40 -29.93
C ALA A 82 10.32 -17.12 -29.56
N GLN A 83 9.63 -18.15 -29.08
CA GLN A 83 8.31 -18.01 -28.50
C GLN A 83 8.44 -17.60 -27.03
N LEU A 84 7.53 -16.75 -26.56
CA LEU A 84 7.41 -16.44 -25.15
C LEU A 84 7.03 -17.69 -24.35
N PRO A 85 7.54 -17.84 -23.11
CA PRO A 85 7.04 -18.87 -22.20
C PRO A 85 5.54 -18.71 -21.92
N ASP A 86 4.81 -19.82 -21.76
CA ASP A 86 3.37 -19.81 -21.51
C ASP A 86 2.98 -19.03 -20.24
N GLU A 87 3.85 -19.06 -19.22
CA GLU A 87 3.65 -18.29 -17.99
C GLU A 87 3.69 -16.77 -18.24
N VAL A 88 4.54 -16.31 -19.17
CA VAL A 88 4.62 -14.90 -19.55
C VAL A 88 3.40 -14.50 -20.37
N ILE A 89 2.98 -15.34 -21.31
CA ILE A 89 1.77 -15.11 -22.13
C ILE A 89 0.53 -15.03 -21.23
N SER A 90 0.39 -15.96 -20.30
CA SER A 90 -0.71 -15.99 -19.33
C SER A 90 -0.70 -14.75 -18.44
N TYR A 91 0.49 -14.32 -18.01
CA TYR A 91 0.65 -13.12 -17.21
C TYR A 91 0.25 -11.85 -17.98
N ILE A 92 0.65 -11.71 -19.24
CA ILE A 92 0.27 -10.57 -20.10
C ILE A 92 -1.24 -10.57 -20.37
N ASN A 93 -1.83 -11.74 -20.62
CA ASN A 93 -3.24 -11.87 -20.97
C ASN A 93 -4.20 -11.75 -19.78
N ASP A 94 -3.73 -11.86 -18.53
CA ASP A 94 -4.59 -11.64 -17.38
C ASP A 94 -4.93 -10.13 -17.26
N PRO A 95 -6.21 -9.74 -17.41
CA PRO A 95 -6.61 -8.34 -17.36
C PRO A 95 -6.26 -7.64 -16.04
N ARG A 96 -6.04 -8.39 -14.97
CA ARG A 96 -5.64 -7.85 -13.65
C ARG A 96 -4.24 -7.26 -13.66
N ASN A 97 -3.36 -7.73 -14.54
CA ASN A 97 -1.98 -7.24 -14.59
C ASN A 97 -1.85 -5.90 -15.33
N ASP A 98 -2.84 -5.53 -16.15
CA ASP A 98 -2.90 -4.26 -16.89
C ASP A 98 -1.61 -3.99 -17.70
N ILE A 99 -1.22 -4.95 -18.53
CA ILE A 99 -0.02 -4.86 -19.36
C ILE A 99 -0.43 -4.60 -20.80
N THR A 100 -0.06 -3.44 -21.31
CA THR A 100 -0.29 -3.08 -22.71
C THR A 100 1.03 -3.20 -23.49
N ILE A 101 0.99 -3.98 -24.57
CA ILE A 101 2.12 -4.18 -25.48
C ILE A 101 1.77 -3.58 -26.82
N SER A 102 2.41 -2.47 -27.16
CA SER A 102 2.19 -1.77 -28.42
C SER A 102 3.09 -2.31 -29.52
N GLY A 103 2.56 -2.44 -30.74
CA GLY A 103 3.35 -2.79 -31.93
C GLY A 103 3.60 -4.29 -32.12
N ILE A 104 2.92 -5.17 -31.38
CA ILE A 104 2.99 -6.62 -31.55
C ILE A 104 1.57 -7.16 -31.79
N ASP A 105 1.35 -7.74 -32.98
CA ASP A 105 0.03 -8.24 -33.39
C ASP A 105 -0.35 -9.56 -32.69
N ASN A 106 0.63 -10.43 -32.43
CA ASN A 106 0.38 -11.72 -31.79
C ASN A 106 1.56 -12.17 -30.91
N ILE A 107 1.39 -12.05 -29.60
CA ILE A 107 2.39 -12.48 -28.60
C ILE A 107 2.58 -14.00 -28.53
N ASN A 108 1.69 -14.80 -29.12
CA ASN A 108 1.82 -16.26 -29.20
C ASN A 108 2.71 -16.70 -30.38
N ALA A 109 3.05 -15.79 -31.30
CA ALA A 109 3.92 -16.10 -32.42
C ALA A 109 5.39 -16.19 -31.96
N GLN A 110 6.25 -16.69 -32.85
CA GLN A 110 7.68 -16.55 -32.66
C GLN A 110 8.09 -15.09 -32.87
N LEU A 111 8.70 -14.51 -31.84
CA LEU A 111 9.08 -13.09 -31.78
C LEU A 111 10.57 -12.93 -32.02
N GLY A 112 10.94 -11.87 -32.74
CA GLY A 112 12.34 -11.47 -32.90
C GLY A 112 12.87 -10.75 -31.63
N ALA A 113 14.17 -10.49 -31.59
CA ALA A 113 14.78 -9.82 -30.43
C ALA A 113 14.16 -8.44 -30.11
N GLY A 114 13.79 -7.65 -31.13
CA GLY A 114 13.13 -6.35 -30.92
C GLY A 114 11.73 -6.45 -30.33
N ASP A 115 10.94 -7.43 -30.78
CA ASP A 115 9.60 -7.68 -30.23
C ASP A 115 9.71 -8.18 -28.78
N LEU A 116 10.61 -9.12 -28.50
CA LEU A 116 10.88 -9.60 -27.14
C LEU A 116 11.35 -8.45 -26.21
N GLN A 117 12.17 -7.52 -26.70
CA GLN A 117 12.56 -6.32 -25.96
C GLN A 117 11.35 -5.43 -25.64
N THR A 118 10.41 -5.29 -26.58
CA THR A 118 9.17 -4.55 -26.37
C THR A 118 8.30 -5.20 -25.29
N VAL A 119 8.16 -6.53 -25.31
CA VAL A 119 7.45 -7.29 -24.26
C VAL A 119 8.13 -7.11 -22.90
N LYS A 120 9.45 -7.27 -22.84
CA LYS A 120 10.24 -7.06 -21.60
C LYS A 120 10.03 -5.66 -21.07
N ALA A 121 10.10 -4.63 -21.92
CA ALA A 121 9.94 -3.24 -21.51
C ALA A 121 8.56 -2.98 -20.90
N ALA A 122 7.49 -3.52 -21.47
CA ALA A 122 6.14 -3.40 -20.92
C ALA A 122 6.02 -4.04 -19.53
N ILE A 123 6.54 -5.27 -19.36
CA ILE A 123 6.52 -5.97 -18.08
C ILE A 123 7.41 -5.26 -17.04
N SER A 124 8.60 -4.81 -17.43
CA SER A 124 9.50 -4.05 -16.56
C SER A 124 8.90 -2.71 -16.13
N ALA A 125 8.15 -2.03 -17.01
CA ALA A 125 7.41 -0.83 -16.64
C ALA A 125 6.38 -1.13 -15.54
N LYS A 126 5.62 -2.23 -15.65
CA LYS A 126 4.71 -2.68 -14.57
C LYS A 126 5.45 -2.94 -13.26
N ALA A 127 6.57 -3.69 -13.30
CA ALA A 127 7.38 -3.97 -12.12
C ALA A 127 7.89 -2.68 -11.43
N ASN A 128 8.34 -1.71 -12.22
CA ASN A 128 8.82 -0.41 -11.72
C ASN A 128 7.68 0.40 -11.08
N ASN A 129 6.49 0.44 -11.71
CA ASN A 129 5.32 1.11 -11.14
C ASN A 129 4.87 0.50 -9.81
N LEU A 130 4.87 -0.83 -9.71
CA LEU A 130 4.56 -1.54 -8.47
C LEU A 130 5.62 -1.26 -7.39
N THR A 131 6.90 -1.22 -7.76
CA THR A 131 7.99 -0.85 -6.83
C THR A 131 7.82 0.57 -6.30
N THR A 132 7.45 1.53 -7.16
CA THR A 132 7.10 2.89 -6.73
C THR A 132 5.93 2.89 -5.75
N THR A 133 4.90 2.08 -6.01
CA THR A 133 3.73 1.93 -5.12
C THR A 133 4.15 1.39 -3.75
N VAL A 134 5.03 0.39 -3.70
CA VAL A 134 5.59 -0.15 -2.45
C VAL A 134 6.36 0.93 -1.69
N ASN A 135 7.25 1.65 -2.36
CA ASN A 135 8.07 2.70 -1.72
C ASN A 135 7.19 3.82 -1.14
N ASN A 136 6.19 4.27 -1.90
CA ASN A 136 5.24 5.28 -1.42
C ASN A 136 4.44 4.76 -0.22
N SER A 137 3.98 3.51 -0.28
CA SER A 137 3.24 2.90 0.82
C SER A 137 4.09 2.76 2.09
N GLN A 138 5.37 2.41 1.94
CA GLN A 138 6.31 2.33 3.06
C GLN A 138 6.51 3.69 3.73
N LEU A 139 6.65 4.77 2.93
CA LEU A 139 6.76 6.13 3.45
C LEU A 139 5.49 6.56 4.20
N GLU A 140 4.33 6.31 3.62
CA GLU A 140 3.05 6.60 4.27
C GLU A 140 2.92 5.85 5.60
N ILE A 141 3.21 4.55 5.64
CA ILE A 141 3.18 3.74 6.87
C ILE A 141 4.14 4.32 7.94
N GLN A 142 5.31 4.82 7.57
CA GLN A 142 6.22 5.49 8.51
C GLN A 142 5.60 6.76 9.09
N GLN A 143 4.96 7.59 8.27
CA GLN A 143 4.25 8.79 8.72
C GLN A 143 3.09 8.45 9.66
N MET A 144 2.35 7.39 9.35
CA MET A 144 1.25 6.90 10.17
C MET A 144 1.75 6.36 11.52
N SER A 145 2.85 5.60 11.52
CA SER A 145 3.50 5.13 12.75
C SER A 145 3.93 6.29 13.65
N ASN A 146 4.54 7.34 13.07
CA ASN A 146 4.87 8.56 13.82
C ASN A 146 3.62 9.22 14.39
N THR A 147 2.53 9.26 13.63
CA THR A 147 1.25 9.81 14.09
C THR A 147 0.66 8.99 15.25
N LEU A 148 0.69 7.66 15.18
CA LEU A 148 0.22 6.77 16.25
C LEU A 148 1.04 6.95 17.53
N ASN A 149 2.36 7.12 17.40
CA ASN A 149 3.24 7.42 18.54
C ASN A 149 2.89 8.77 19.18
N LEU A 150 2.64 9.80 18.37
CA LEU A 150 2.21 11.12 18.87
C LEU A 150 0.85 11.05 19.59
N LEU A 151 -0.12 10.34 19.01
CA LEU A 151 -1.44 10.15 19.64
C LEU A 151 -1.35 9.40 20.97
N THR A 152 -0.47 8.41 21.05
CA THR A 152 -0.22 7.65 22.29
C THR A 152 0.38 8.54 23.37
N SER A 153 1.37 9.36 23.02
CA SER A 153 1.98 10.34 23.93
C SER A 153 0.97 11.40 24.39
N ALA A 154 0.24 12.01 23.47
CA ALA A 154 -0.77 13.02 23.77
C ALA A 154 -1.89 12.48 24.69
N ARG A 155 -2.30 11.22 24.49
CA ARG A 155 -3.25 10.55 25.38
C ARG A 155 -2.69 10.37 26.79
N SER A 156 -1.43 9.97 26.91
CA SER A 156 -0.74 9.82 28.21
C SER A 156 -0.65 11.16 28.94
N ASP A 157 -0.26 12.22 28.24
CA ASP A 157 -0.18 13.58 28.80
C ASP A 157 -1.53 14.08 29.30
N MET A 158 -2.61 13.84 28.53
CA MET A 158 -3.96 14.21 28.96
C MET A 158 -4.44 13.43 30.18
N GLN A 159 -4.11 12.14 30.29
CA GLN A 159 -4.42 11.36 31.49
C GLN A 159 -3.65 11.88 32.72
N SER A 160 -2.38 12.24 32.54
CA SER A 160 -1.56 12.85 33.59
C SER A 160 -2.13 14.20 34.04
N LEU A 161 -2.53 15.05 33.10
CA LEU A 161 -3.13 16.35 33.40
C LEU A 161 -4.48 16.19 34.13
N GLN A 162 -5.30 15.23 33.70
CA GLN A 162 -6.54 14.88 34.38
C GLN A 162 -6.27 14.47 35.83
N TYR A 163 -5.31 13.56 36.05
CA TYR A 163 -4.93 13.10 37.38
C TYR A 163 -4.45 14.24 38.28
N ARG A 164 -3.57 15.11 37.78
CA ARG A 164 -3.07 16.28 38.52
C ARG A 164 -4.17 17.26 38.88
N THR A 165 -5.12 17.47 37.97
CA THR A 165 -6.27 18.36 38.21
C THR A 165 -7.17 17.79 39.31
N ILE A 166 -7.48 16.50 39.27
CA ILE A 166 -8.33 15.84 40.28
C ILE A 166 -7.62 15.78 41.64
N SER A 167 -6.34 15.41 41.67
CA SER A 167 -5.57 15.29 42.92
C SER A 167 -5.31 16.65 43.60
N GLY A 168 -5.08 17.72 42.82
CA GLY A 168 -4.95 19.08 43.35
C GLY A 168 -6.23 19.62 44.02
N ILE A 169 -7.40 19.20 43.54
CA ILE A 169 -8.70 19.53 44.15
C ILE A 169 -8.91 18.76 45.47
N SER A 170 -8.37 17.53 45.58
CA SER A 170 -8.55 16.69 46.77
C SER A 170 -7.76 17.13 48.01
N LEU A 171 -6.72 17.97 47.86
CA LEU A 171 -5.88 18.45 48.97
C LEU A 171 -6.42 19.74 49.64
N GLY A 172 -7.58 20.24 49.20
CA GLY A 172 -8.23 21.45 49.73
C GLY A 172 -9.31 21.21 50.80
N LYS A 173 -9.29 20.08 51.52
CA LYS A 173 -10.18 19.82 52.67
C LYS A 173 -9.38 19.69 53.97
#